data_AF-A1RW66-F1
#
_entry.id   AF-A1RW66-F1
#
_cell.length_a   1.000
_cell.length_b   1.000
_cell.length_c   1.000
_cell.angle_alpha   90.00
_cell.angle_beta   90.00
_cell.angle_gamma   90.00
#
_symmetry.space_group_name_H-M   'P 1'
#
loop_
_entity.id
_entity.type
_entity.pdbx_description
1 polymer ?
#
loop_
_entity_poly.entity_id
_entity_poly.type
_entity_poly.pdbx_seq_one_letter_code
_entity_poly.pdbx_strand_id
1 'polypeptide(L)'
;MAEGGKTCEKSYYYYRRVAEAVLREADIAELKDLALELVIAEVKAKIVMCGGGEEERRDAESLLEDIEKAKKLLYKAYVLMSTKGRSRKVVRWI
;
A
#
# COMPACT_ATOMS: atom_id res chain seq x y z
N MET A 1 -14.89 -36.13 10.37
CA MET A 1 -14.89 -34.87 11.14
C MET A 1 -13.93 -33.94 10.44
N ALA A 2 -14.43 -32.90 9.78
CA ALA A 2 -13.62 -31.93 9.05
C ALA A 2 -13.28 -30.80 10.02
N GLU A 3 -12.10 -30.88 10.63
CA GLU A 3 -11.63 -29.87 11.57
C GLU A 3 -10.77 -28.83 10.87
N GLY A 4 -11.14 -27.57 11.06
CA GLY A 4 -10.21 -26.44 11.05
C GLY A 4 -9.63 -26.09 9.69
N GLY A 5 -10.46 -25.53 8.80
CA GLY A 5 -9.95 -24.63 7.77
C GLY A 5 -9.19 -23.50 8.47
N LYS A 6 -7.85 -23.63 8.53
CA LYS A 6 -6.95 -22.53 8.86
C LYS A 6 -7.33 -21.42 7.91
N THR A 7 -7.96 -20.38 8.44
CA THR A 7 -8.10 -19.10 7.78
C THR A 7 -6.72 -18.74 7.27
N CYS A 8 -6.50 -18.84 5.96
CA CYS A 8 -5.36 -18.20 5.35
C CYS A 8 -5.46 -16.74 5.78
N GLU A 9 -4.58 -16.35 6.71
CA GLU A 9 -4.37 -14.96 7.04
C GLU A 9 -4.25 -14.26 5.70
N LYS A 10 -5.21 -13.38 5.40
CA LYS A 10 -5.13 -12.55 4.22
C LYS A 10 -3.84 -11.77 4.40
N SER A 11 -2.73 -12.21 3.81
CA SER A 11 -1.54 -11.39 3.70
C SER A 11 -1.97 -10.20 2.84
N TYR A 12 -2.32 -9.11 3.52
CA TYR A 12 -2.75 -7.86 2.90
C TYR A 12 -1.52 -7.21 2.27
N TYR A 13 -1.12 -7.71 1.10
CA TYR A 13 -0.06 -7.10 0.30
C TYR A 13 -0.64 -5.85 -0.38
N TYR A 14 -0.52 -4.72 0.30
CA TYR A 14 -0.93 -3.42 -0.19
C TYR A 14 -0.18 -3.03 -1.47
N TYR A 15 1.08 -3.44 -1.62
CA TYR A 15 1.81 -3.17 -2.86
C TYR A 15 1.09 -3.74 -4.09
N ARG A 16 0.61 -4.98 -3.99
CA ARG A 16 -0.15 -5.63 -5.07
C ARG A 16 -1.47 -4.92 -5.33
N ARG A 17 -2.20 -4.56 -4.28
CA ARG A 17 -3.49 -3.83 -4.42
C ARG A 17 -3.32 -2.48 -5.10
N VAL A 18 -2.28 -1.73 -4.73
CA VAL A 18 -1.94 -0.47 -5.40
C VAL A 18 -1.54 -0.73 -6.86
N ALA A 19 -0.75 -1.77 -7.14
CA ALA A 19 -0.36 -2.10 -8.51
C ALA A 19 -1.57 -2.46 -9.38
N GLU A 20 -2.51 -3.26 -8.87
CA GLU A 20 -3.74 -3.61 -9.57
C GLU A 20 -4.63 -2.37 -9.82
N ALA A 21 -4.75 -1.47 -8.84
CA ALA A 21 -5.47 -0.21 -9.00
C ALA A 21 -4.84 0.68 -10.09
N VAL A 22 -3.51 0.77 -10.13
CA VAL A 22 -2.79 1.54 -11.17
C VAL A 22 -2.98 0.92 -12.55
N LEU A 23 -2.87 -0.42 -12.68
CA LEU A 23 -3.00 -1.12 -13.95
C LEU A 23 -4.40 -0.99 -14.56
N ARG A 24 -5.45 -0.92 -13.73
CA ARG A 24 -6.83 -0.71 -14.20
C ARG A 24 -7.22 0.77 -14.33
N GLU A 25 -6.27 1.69 -14.22
CA GLU A 25 -6.49 3.13 -14.29
C GLU A 25 -7.56 3.63 -13.31
N ALA A 26 -7.46 3.20 -12.04
CA ALA A 26 -8.33 3.67 -10.96
C ALA A 26 -8.42 5.20 -10.91
N ASP A 27 -9.58 5.71 -10.54
CA ASP A 27 -9.76 7.14 -10.39
C ASP A 27 -9.01 7.69 -9.16
N ILE A 28 -8.95 9.02 -9.06
CA ILE A 28 -8.24 9.69 -7.98
C ILE A 28 -8.91 9.49 -6.61
N ALA A 29 -10.21 9.22 -6.56
CA ALA A 29 -10.91 8.99 -5.29
C ALA A 29 -10.47 7.65 -4.70
N GLU A 30 -10.42 6.62 -5.53
CA GLU A 30 -10.00 5.29 -5.09
C GLU A 30 -8.52 5.24 -4.69
N LEU A 31 -7.64 5.97 -5.40
CA LEU A 31 -6.25 6.09 -4.97
C LEU A 31 -6.11 6.82 -3.62
N LYS A 32 -7.00 7.78 -3.31
CA LYS A 32 -7.02 8.44 -2.00
C LYS A 32 -7.51 7.51 -0.90
N ASP A 33 -8.51 6.68 -1.19
CA ASP A 33 -9.00 5.67 -0.24
C ASP A 33 -7.92 4.65 0.10
N LEU A 34 -7.19 4.16 -0.92
CA LEU A 34 -6.03 3.29 -0.72
C LEU A 34 -4.91 3.98 0.08
N ALA A 35 -4.67 5.27 -0.16
CA ALA A 35 -3.69 6.03 0.61
C ALA A 35 -4.08 6.15 2.09
N LEU A 36 -5.36 6.37 2.39
CA LEU A 36 -5.86 6.43 3.77
C LEU A 36 -5.72 5.07 4.45
N GLU A 37 -6.07 3.99 3.75
CA GLU A 37 -5.94 2.62 4.27
C GLU A 37 -4.48 2.28 4.63
N LEU A 38 -3.54 2.64 3.73
CA LEU A 38 -2.10 2.48 3.97
C LEU A 38 -1.62 3.22 5.23
N VAL A 39 -2.09 4.45 5.45
CA VAL A 39 -1.73 5.24 6.64
C VAL A 39 -2.27 4.59 7.91
N ILE A 40 -3.54 4.14 7.90
CA ILE A 40 -4.15 3.46 9.05
C ILE A 40 -3.39 2.17 9.37
N ALA A 41 -3.05 1.38 8.34
CA ALA A 41 -2.30 0.14 8.50
C ALA A 41 -0.90 0.38 9.06
N GLU A 42 -0.21 1.42 8.58
CA GLU A 42 1.11 1.79 9.09
C GLU A 42 1.09 2.17 10.56
N VAL A 43 0.12 2.99 10.97
CA VAL A 43 -0.03 3.40 12.38
C VAL A 43 -0.26 2.18 13.26
N LYS A 44 -1.13 1.25 12.84
CA LYS A 44 -1.37 0.00 13.56
C LYS A 44 -0.11 -0.85 13.69
N ALA A 45 0.63 -1.04 12.60
CA ALA A 45 1.89 -1.79 12.62
C ALA A 45 2.93 -1.14 13.55
N LYS A 46 3.05 0.19 13.53
CA LYS A 46 3.93 0.94 14.43
C LYS A 46 3.56 0.79 15.91
N ILE A 47 2.26 0.74 16.23
CA ILE A 47 1.79 0.45 17.60
C ILE A 47 2.23 -0.96 18.03
N VAL A 48 2.08 -1.97 17.15
CA VAL A 48 2.56 -3.33 17.40
C VAL A 48 4.08 -3.35 17.62
N MET A 49 4.85 -2.59 16.83
CA MET A 49 6.30 -2.46 17.03
C MET A 49 6.67 -1.96 18.43
N CYS A 50 5.88 -1.07 19.01
CA CYS A 50 6.15 -0.51 20.34
C CYS A 50 5.89 -1.48 21.50
N GLY A 51 4.98 -2.45 21.36
CA GLY A 51 4.50 -3.26 22.50
C GLY A 51 4.23 -4.74 22.26
N GLY A 52 4.36 -5.22 21.02
CA GLY A 52 4.09 -6.61 20.64
C GLY A 52 5.24 -7.58 20.95
N GLY A 53 4.92 -8.87 20.89
CA GLY A 53 5.88 -9.97 20.97
C GLY A 53 6.81 -10.03 19.75
N GLU A 54 7.86 -10.85 19.81
CA GLU A 54 8.87 -10.95 18.75
C GLU A 54 8.30 -11.43 17.40
N GLU A 55 7.31 -12.32 17.42
CA GLU A 55 6.60 -12.78 16.22
C GLU A 55 5.76 -11.66 15.60
N GLU A 56 4.92 -11.01 16.42
CA GLU A 56 4.07 -9.88 15.99
C GLU A 56 4.90 -8.71 15.45
N ARG A 57 6.10 -8.48 16.02
CA ARG A 57 7.04 -7.46 15.52
C ARG A 57 7.61 -7.82 14.15
N ARG A 58 7.98 -9.08 13.90
CA ARG A 58 8.45 -9.51 12.58
C ARG A 58 7.37 -9.36 11.52
N ASP A 59 6.13 -9.71 11.86
CA ASP A 59 5.00 -9.51 10.95
C ASP A 59 4.73 -8.03 10.69
N ALA A 60 4.80 -7.19 11.73
CA ALA A 60 4.68 -5.75 11.61
C ALA A 60 5.81 -5.12 10.76
N GLU A 61 7.05 -5.58 10.89
CA GLU A 61 8.17 -5.17 10.05
C GLU A 61 7.92 -5.52 8.58
N SER A 62 7.52 -6.76 8.31
CA SER A 62 7.19 -7.20 6.94
C SER A 62 6.07 -6.37 6.33
N LEU A 63 5.03 -6.05 7.13
CA LEU A 63 3.93 -5.20 6.71
C LEU A 63 4.38 -3.76 6.43
N LEU A 64 5.25 -3.19 7.27
CA LEU A 64 5.79 -1.84 7.07
C LEU A 64 6.62 -1.76 5.79
N GLU A 65 7.40 -2.78 5.46
CA GLU A 65 8.13 -2.84 4.19
C GLU A 65 7.21 -2.87 2.96
N ASP A 66 6.12 -3.64 3.02
CA ASP A 66 5.13 -3.69 1.95
C ASP A 66 4.40 -2.34 1.78
N ILE A 67 4.00 -1.72 2.90
CA ILE A 67 3.38 -0.38 2.92
C ILE A 67 4.31 0.66 2.30
N GLU A 68 5.60 0.63 2.60
CA GLU A 68 6.58 1.58 2.03
C GLU A 68 6.70 1.42 0.51
N LYS A 69 6.70 0.19 0.00
CA LYS A 69 6.66 -0.07 -1.46
C LYS A 69 5.36 0.42 -2.08
N ALA A 70 4.23 0.17 -1.42
CA ALA A 70 2.90 0.58 -1.87
C ALA A 70 2.78 2.12 -1.97
N LYS A 71 3.25 2.86 -0.95
CA LYS A 71 3.26 4.32 -0.95
C LYS A 71 4.08 4.90 -2.09
N LYS A 72 5.27 4.34 -2.37
CA LYS A 72 6.12 4.77 -3.50
C LYS A 72 5.40 4.59 -4.84
N LEU A 73 4.70 3.46 -5.03
CA LEU A 73 3.94 3.21 -6.24
C LEU A 73 2.73 4.15 -6.37
N LEU A 74 2.00 4.33 -5.27
CA LEU A 74 0.84 5.22 -5.20
C LEU A 74 1.22 6.67 -5.50
N TYR A 75 2.35 7.14 -4.97
CA TYR A 75 2.88 8.46 -5.26
C TYR A 75 3.23 8.62 -6.75
N LYS A 76 3.90 7.63 -7.37
CA LYS A 76 4.17 7.65 -8.81
C LYS A 76 2.89 7.73 -9.64
N ALA A 77 1.88 6.95 -9.27
CA ALA A 77 0.57 6.97 -9.94
C ALA A 77 -0.11 8.34 -9.81
N TYR A 78 -0.12 8.91 -8.60
CA TYR A 78 -0.66 10.24 -8.34
C TYR A 78 0.03 11.33 -9.16
N VAL A 79 1.38 11.30 -9.25
CA VAL A 79 2.15 12.25 -10.06
C VAL A 79 1.80 12.11 -11.55
N LEU A 80 1.73 10.88 -12.07
CA LEU A 80 1.34 10.62 -13.46
C LEU A 80 -0.08 11.14 -13.77
N MET A 81 -1.05 10.92 -12.89
CA MET A 81 -2.42 11.42 -13.08
C MET A 81 -2.50 12.95 -12.97
N SER A 82 -1.79 13.53 -12.01
CA SER A 82 -1.77 14.98 -11.79
C SER A 82 -1.04 15.75 -12.90
N THR A 83 -0.10 15.10 -13.59
CA THR A 83 0.66 15.67 -14.71
C THR A 83 -0.01 15.45 -16.07
N LYS A 84 -0.76 14.34 -16.27
CA LYS A 84 -1.55 14.10 -17.48
C LYS A 84 -2.57 15.24 -17.77
N GLY A 85 -3.06 15.93 -16.75
CA GLY A 85 -3.92 17.13 -16.88
C GLY A 85 -3.17 18.45 -17.06
N ARG A 86 -1.85 18.49 -16.85
CA ARG A 86 -1.01 19.69 -16.96
C ARG A 86 0.01 19.51 -18.09
N SER A 87 -0.46 19.67 -19.33
CA SER A 87 0.36 20.04 -20.49
C SER A 87 1.46 19.05 -20.92
N ARG A 88 1.45 18.79 -22.23
CA ARG A 88 2.51 18.30 -23.12
C ARG A 88 3.86 19.06 -23.05
N LYS A 89 4.24 19.68 -21.92
CA LYS A 89 5.52 20.37 -21.75
C LYS A 89 6.43 19.58 -20.81
N VAL A 90 7.05 18.57 -21.42
CA VAL A 90 8.41 18.06 -21.19
C VAL A 90 9.09 18.61 -19.93
N VAL A 91 9.28 17.75 -18.93
CA VAL A 91 10.42 17.89 -18.01
C VAL A 91 11.31 16.67 -18.24
N ARG A 92 12.32 16.89 -19.09
CA ARG A 92 13.43 15.99 -19.33
C ARG A 92 14.35 16.10 -18.12
N TRP A 93 14.42 15.07 -17.29
CA TRP A 93 15.44 15.00 -16.25
C TRP A 93 16.78 14.66 -16.94
N ILE A 94 17.72 15.62 -16.89
CA ILE A 94 19.14 15.41 -17.16
C ILE A 94 19.76 14.86 -15.88
#